data_AF-A0A435ICG1-F1
#
_entry.id   AF-A0A435ICG1-F1
#
_cell.length_a   1.000
_cell.length_b   1.000
_cell.length_c   1.000
_cell.angle_alpha   90.00
_cell.angle_beta   90.00
_cell.angle_gamma   90.00
#
_symmetry.space_group_name_H-M   'P 1'
#
loop_
_entity.id
_entity.type
_entity.pdbx_description
1 polymer ?
#
loop_
_entity_poly.entity_id
_entity_poly.type
_entity_poly.pdbx_seq_one_letter_code
_entity_poly.pdbx_strand_id
1 'polypeptide(L)' 'LLEWAERKAIESGRDELRLLTNGAFEANVSLYKRQGYIVDRDEPFMGGMTVYMSKRLAGSPAI' A
#
# COMPACT_ATOMS: atom_id res chain seq x y z
N LEU A 1 3.17 -12.22 -1.17
CA LEU A 1 2.83 -11.37 -2.35
C LEU A 1 3.16 -9.91 -2.12
N LEU A 2 2.66 -9.25 -1.05
CA LEU A 2 2.98 -7.84 -0.73
C LEU A 2 4.49 -7.58 -0.63
N GLU A 3 5.22 -8.34 0.20
CA GLU A 3 6.68 -8.20 0.33
C GLU A 3 7.43 -8.39 -0.99
N TRP A 4 6.92 -9.28 -1.85
CA TRP A 4 7.50 -9.48 -3.17
C TRP A 4 7.28 -8.26 -4.08
N ALA A 5 6.09 -7.65 -4.04
CA ALA A 5 5.81 -6.41 -4.75
C ALA A 5 6.65 -5.24 -4.23
N GLU A 6 6.82 -5.11 -2.91
CA GLU A 6 7.70 -4.13 -2.27
C GLU A 6 9.15 -4.31 -2.73
N ARG A 7 9.66 -5.54 -2.72
CA ARG A 7 11.00 -5.84 -3.22
C ARG A 7 11.15 -5.50 -4.71
N LYS A 8 10.16 -5.82 -5.54
CA LYS A 8 10.18 -5.46 -6.97
C LYS A 8 10.18 -3.95 -7.20
N ALA A 9 9.45 -3.20 -6.38
CA ALA A 9 9.46 -1.75 -6.42
C ALA A 9 10.84 -1.18 -6.05
N ILE A 10 11.47 -1.69 -5.00
CA ILE A 10 12.85 -1.32 -4.60
C ILE A 10 13.86 -1.65 -5.72
N GLU A 11 13.81 -2.87 -6.26
CA GLU A 11 14.66 -3.30 -7.40
C GLU A 11 14.49 -2.41 -8.64
N SER A 12 13.32 -1.77 -8.78
CA SER A 12 13.00 -0.83 -9.86
C SER A 12 13.30 0.63 -9.52
N GLY A 13 13.99 0.90 -8.41
CA GLY A 13 14.32 2.25 -7.97
C GLY A 13 13.13 3.09 -7.50
N ARG A 14 12.04 2.44 -7.06
CA ARG A 14 10.88 3.13 -6.48
C ARG A 14 11.01 3.17 -4.96
N ASP A 15 10.71 4.33 -4.39
CA ASP A 15 10.80 4.64 -2.96
C ASP A 15 9.44 4.53 -2.24
N GLU A 16 8.38 4.21 -2.98
CA GLU A 16 7.01 4.14 -2.46
C GLU A 16 6.22 3.07 -3.22
N LEU A 17 5.40 2.32 -2.48
CA LEU A 17 4.33 1.50 -3.07
C LEU A 17 2.98 2.08 -2.69
N ARG A 18 2.07 2.15 -3.67
CA ARG A 18 0.68 2.57 -3.49
C ARG A 18 -0.27 1.43 -3.79
N LEU A 19 -1.34 1.36 -3.03
CA LEU A 19 -2.44 0.44 -3.24
C LEU A 19 -3.77 1.12 -3.01
N LEU A 20 -4.83 0.53 -3.55
CA LEU A 20 -6.20 0.91 -3.26
C LEU A 20 -7.02 -0.34 -2.95
N THR A 21 -8.00 -0.21 -2.06
CA THR A 21 -8.92 -1.30 -1.74
C THR A 21 -10.31 -0.74 -1.43
N ASN A 22 -11.34 -1.57 -1.55
CA ASN A 22 -12.66 -1.19 -1.08
C ASN A 22 -12.67 -1.14 0.46
N GLY A 23 -13.19 -0.07 1.04
CA GLY A 23 -13.30 0.13 2.49
C GLY A 23 -14.12 -0.95 3.19
N ALA A 24 -15.04 -1.62 2.49
CA ALA A 24 -15.76 -2.78 3.01
C ALA A 24 -14.84 -4.00 3.28
N PHE A 25 -13.63 -4.02 2.72
CA PHE A 25 -12.64 -5.07 2.97
C PHE A 25 -11.74 -4.69 4.16
N GLU A 26 -12.34 -4.57 5.35
CA GLU A 26 -11.67 -4.14 6.57
C GLU A 26 -10.45 -5.02 6.93
N ALA A 27 -10.51 -6.32 6.61
CA ALA A 27 -9.40 -7.23 6.80
C ALA A 27 -8.17 -6.85 5.96
N ASN A 28 -8.38 -6.39 4.71
CA ASN A 28 -7.31 -5.91 3.84
C ASN A 28 -6.73 -4.62 4.36
N VAL A 29 -7.58 -3.64 4.71
CA VAL A 29 -7.13 -2.36 5.29
C VAL A 29 -6.30 -2.60 6.54
N SER A 30 -6.75 -3.49 7.43
CA SER A 30 -6.04 -3.86 8.66
C SER A 30 -4.71 -4.58 8.37
N LEU A 31 -4.68 -5.48 7.39
CA LEU A 31 -3.47 -6.14 6.94
C LEU A 31 -2.43 -5.13 6.44
N TYR A 32 -2.82 -4.22 5.55
CA TYR A 32 -1.91 -3.23 4.99
C TYR A 32 -1.37 -2.28 6.08
N LYS A 33 -2.23 -1.84 7.02
CA LYS A 33 -1.80 -1.04 8.18
C LYS A 33 -0.71 -1.75 9.00
N ARG A 34 -0.89 -3.04 9.29
CA ARG A 34 0.13 -3.85 10.00
C ARG A 34 1.44 -3.98 9.23
N GLN A 35 1.39 -3.98 7.90
CA GLN A 35 2.58 -4.01 7.04
C GLN A 35 3.25 -2.64 6.86
N GLY A 36 2.73 -1.58 7.50
CA GLY A 36 3.31 -0.24 7.48
C GLY A 36 2.75 0.68 6.40
N TYR A 37 1.64 0.32 5.75
CA TYR A 37 0.93 1.22 4.86
C TYR A 37 0.07 2.19 5.67
N ILE A 38 0.05 3.45 5.26
CA ILE A 38 -0.80 4.50 5.81
C ILE A 38 -1.96 4.78 4.86
N VAL A 39 -3.11 5.21 5.39
CA VAL A 39 -4.21 5.70 4.55
C VAL A 39 -3.88 7.12 4.11
N ASP A 40 -3.85 7.36 2.80
CA ASP A 40 -3.61 8.68 2.23
C ASP A 40 -4.92 9.47 2.13
N ARG A 41 -5.98 8.80 1.65
CA ARG A 41 -7.34 9.32 1.53
C ARG A 41 -8.35 8.20 1.36
N ASP A 42 -9.60 8.51 1.62
CA ASP A 42 -10.77 7.73 1.21
C ASP A 42 -11.70 8.58 0.33
N GLU A 43 -12.32 7.96 -0.67
CA GLU A 43 -13.31 8.64 -1.52
C GLU A 43 -14.44 7.68 -1.98
N PRO A 44 -15.70 8.16 -2.08
CA PRO A 44 -16.79 7.35 -2.60
C PRO A 44 -16.53 6.94 -4.06
N PHE A 45 -16.73 5.67 -4.38
CA PHE A 45 -16.60 5.16 -5.73
C PHE A 45 -17.56 3.99 -5.98
N MET A 46 -18.40 4.11 -7.02
CA MET A 46 -19.36 3.08 -7.45
C MET A 46 -20.22 2.48 -6.32
N GLY A 47 -20.69 3.32 -5.39
CA GLY A 47 -21.52 2.89 -4.25
C GLY A 47 -20.74 2.22 -3.10
N GLY A 48 -19.42 2.17 -3.17
CA GLY A 48 -18.52 1.82 -2.07
C GLY A 48 -17.59 2.96 -1.69
N MET A 49 -16.62 2.66 -0.82
CA MET A 49 -15.55 3.58 -0.45
C MET A 49 -14.24 3.02 -1.00
N THR A 50 -13.48 3.81 -1.76
CA THR A 50 -12.11 3.42 -2.14
C THR A 50 -11.15 4.03 -1.14
N VAL A 51 -10.31 3.18 -0.52
CA VAL A 51 -9.26 3.58 0.43
C VAL A 51 -7.93 3.52 -0.28
N TYR A 52 -7.27 4.66 -0.43
CA TYR A 52 -5.93 4.78 -0.99
C TYR A 52 -4.91 4.70 0.13
N MET A 53 -3.86 3.92 -0.07
CA MET A 53 -2.82 3.72 0.92
C MET A 53 -1.43 3.73 0.28
N SER A 54 -0.45 4.20 1.03
CA SER A 54 0.95 4.24 0.61
C SER A 54 1.89 3.68 1.69
N LYS A 55 3.03 3.15 1.27
CA LYS A 55 4.15 2.79 2.15
C LYS A 55 5.44 3.27 1.52
N ARG A 56 6.22 4.06 2.26
CA ARG A 56 7.60 4.37 1.88
C ARG A 56 8.46 3.13 2.03
N LEU A 57 9.13 2.77 0.95
CA LEU A 57 10.07 1.67 0.87
C LEU A 57 11.44 2.28 1.18
N ALA A 58 11.78 2.38 2.47
CA ALA A 58 13.10 2.86 2.87
C ALA A 58 14.14 2.04 2.11
N GLY A 59 14.93 2.71 1.28
CA GLY A 59 15.93 2.03 0.46
C GLY A 59 16.86 1.26 1.37
N SER A 60 16.82 -0.08 1.30
CA SER A 60 17.95 -0.87 1.77
C SER A 60 19.20 -0.30 1.09
N PRO A 61 20.30 -0.07 1.83
CA PRO A 61 21.51 0.47 1.24
C PRO A 61 21.93 -0.45 0.11
N ALA A 62 22.33 0.14 -1.02
CA ALA A 62 23.00 -0.59 -2.09
C ALA A 62 24.16 -1.37 -1.45
N ILE A 63 24.16 -2.69 -1.60
CA ILE A 63 25.28 -3.56 -1.21
C ILE A 63 26.43 -3.31 -2.17
#